data_AF-A0A0N8KLY8-F1
#
_entry.id   AF-A0A0N8KLY8-F1
#
_cell.length_a   1.000
_cell.length_b   1.000
_cell.length_c   1.000
_cell.angle_alpha   90.00
_cell.angle_beta   90.00
_cell.angle_gamma   90.00
#
_symmetry.space_group_name_H-M   'P 1'
#
loop_
_entity.id
_entity.type
_entity.pdbx_description
1 polymer ?
#
loop_
_entity_poly.entity_id
_entity_poly.type
_entity_poly.pdbx_seq_one_letter_code
_entity_poly.pdbx_strand_id
1 'polypeptide(L)'
;MNSAYGRLCGFTGGALILLGITMLTTMLIFLITGHSPIPTGGVGHYFLAFTGSVLVAWGLSLRLASRNSELAYLLAPANAIGMALMAFYRSVIVLSSADVRAWIGFIPMGEALLFGGLAIAFWWGRPKPLQV
;
A
#
# COMPACT_ATOMS: atom_id res chain seq x y z
N MET A 1 5.86 21.98 -3.58
CA MET A 1 6.84 21.21 -4.37
C MET A 1 6.15 20.68 -5.62
N ASN A 2 6.42 21.22 -6.81
CA ASN A 2 5.88 20.73 -8.09
C ASN A 2 6.85 19.72 -8.74
N SER A 3 7.26 18.69 -7.99
CA SER A 3 8.11 17.62 -8.53
C SER A 3 7.27 16.40 -8.91
N ALA A 4 7.72 15.63 -9.90
CA ALA A 4 7.08 14.37 -10.27
C ALA A 4 6.99 13.40 -9.07
N TYR A 5 8.04 13.36 -8.25
CA TYR A 5 8.07 12.58 -7.01
C TYR A 5 7.03 13.06 -5.98
N GLY A 6 6.89 14.38 -5.79
CA GLY A 6 5.87 14.93 -4.90
C GLY A 6 4.47 14.54 -5.33
N ARG A 7 4.18 14.57 -6.63
CA ARG A 7 2.89 14.08 -7.17
C ARG A 7 2.71 12.58 -6.94
N LEU A 8 3.73 11.76 -7.18
CA LEU A 8 3.70 10.32 -6.90
C LEU A 8 3.38 10.05 -5.43
N CYS A 9 4.10 10.65 -4.49
CA CYS A 9 3.81 10.58 -3.06
C CYS A 9 2.37 11.02 -2.75
N GLY A 10 1.92 12.11 -3.38
CA GLY A 10 0.59 12.65 -3.18
C GLY A 10 -0.52 11.68 -3.61
N PHE A 11 -0.44 11.12 -4.81
CA PHE A 11 -1.42 10.18 -5.36
C PHE A 11 -1.38 8.86 -4.60
N THR A 12 -0.20 8.26 -4.43
CA THR A 12 -0.06 7.00 -3.71
C THR A 12 -0.53 7.16 -2.27
N GLY A 13 -0.15 8.22 -1.57
CA GLY A 13 -0.58 8.47 -0.20
C GLY A 13 -2.10 8.62 -0.06
N GLY A 14 -2.74 9.34 -1.00
CA GLY A 14 -4.20 9.45 -1.05
C GLY A 14 -4.88 8.09 -1.28
N ALA A 15 -4.35 7.27 -2.18
CA ALA A 15 -4.87 5.93 -2.45
C ALA A 15 -4.75 5.01 -1.23
N LEU A 16 -3.61 5.02 -0.52
CA LEU A 16 -3.43 4.22 0.69
C LEU A 16 -4.36 4.65 1.82
N ILE A 17 -4.60 5.95 1.99
CA ILE A 17 -5.57 6.45 2.98
C ILE A 17 -6.97 5.94 2.66
N LEU A 18 -7.41 6.10 1.40
CA LEU A 18 -8.74 5.66 0.99
C LEU A 18 -8.92 4.15 1.20
N LEU A 19 -7.95 3.36 0.74
CA LEU A 19 -7.96 1.91 0.91
C LEU A 19 -7.96 1.51 2.39
N GLY A 20 -7.14 2.17 3.20
CA GLY A 20 -7.04 1.88 4.62
C GLY A 20 -8.32 2.21 5.39
N ILE A 21 -8.98 3.32 5.07
CA ILE A 21 -10.30 3.67 5.61
C ILE A 21 -11.33 2.62 5.20
N THR A 22 -11.37 2.23 3.91
CA THR A 22 -12.29 1.18 3.45
C THR A 22 -12.09 -0.12 4.23
N MET A 23 -10.85 -0.57 4.42
CA MET A 23 -10.54 -1.77 5.21
C MET A 23 -11.01 -1.64 6.66
N LEU A 24 -10.79 -0.50 7.32
CA LEU A 24 -11.30 -0.24 8.66
C LEU A 24 -12.83 -0.30 8.70
N THR A 25 -13.51 0.30 7.73
CA THR A 25 -14.97 0.28 7.63
C THR A 25 -15.52 -1.14 7.50
N THR A 26 -14.86 -2.05 6.77
CA THR A 26 -15.32 -3.44 6.66
C THR A 26 -15.38 -4.15 8.01
N MET A 27 -14.40 -3.91 8.90
CA MET A 27 -14.42 -4.45 10.26
C MET A 27 -15.53 -3.85 11.11
N LEU A 28 -15.77 -2.54 11.01
CA LEU A 28 -16.88 -1.90 11.73
C LEU A 28 -18.23 -2.47 11.29
N ILE A 29 -18.43 -2.68 9.98
CA ILE A 29 -19.65 -3.32 9.45
C ILE A 29 -19.77 -4.75 9.96
N PHE A 30 -18.69 -5.52 9.96
CA PHE A 30 -18.68 -6.88 10.48
C PHE A 30 -19.06 -6.93 11.97
N LEU A 31 -18.51 -6.03 12.79
CA LEU A 31 -18.85 -5.94 14.22
C LEU A 31 -20.32 -5.59 14.47
N ILE A 32 -20.92 -4.75 13.63
CA ILE A 32 -22.31 -4.30 13.78
C ILE A 32 -23.30 -5.36 13.28
N THR A 33 -23.00 -5.98 12.15
CA THR A 33 -23.96 -6.82 11.41
C THR A 33 -23.74 -8.32 11.58
N GLY A 34 -22.56 -8.74 12.06
CA GLY A 34 -22.13 -10.14 12.07
C GLY A 34 -21.87 -10.72 10.68
N HIS A 35 -22.05 -9.92 9.61
CA HIS A 35 -21.90 -10.33 8.23
C HIS A 35 -20.83 -9.47 7.54
N SER A 36 -20.13 -10.08 6.57
CA SER A 36 -19.19 -9.35 5.74
C SER A 36 -19.10 -9.98 4.35
N PRO A 37 -18.93 -9.16 3.29
CA PRO A 37 -18.70 -9.67 1.94
C PRO A 37 -17.37 -10.43 1.80
N ILE A 38 -16.48 -10.35 2.79
CA ILE A 38 -15.17 -11.00 2.78
C ILE A 38 -15.20 -12.26 3.67
N PRO A 39 -15.01 -13.48 3.13
CA PRO A 39 -15.17 -14.73 3.88
C PRO A 39 -13.90 -15.11 4.65
N THR A 40 -13.39 -14.21 5.51
CA THR A 40 -12.10 -14.40 6.22
C THR A 40 -12.26 -14.68 7.72
N GLY A 41 -13.49 -14.72 8.24
CA GLY A 41 -13.78 -14.92 9.67
C GLY A 41 -13.31 -13.76 10.57
N GLY A 42 -13.56 -13.82 11.88
CA GLY A 42 -13.26 -12.71 12.80
C GLY A 42 -11.77 -12.34 12.86
N VAL A 43 -10.88 -13.34 12.85
CA VAL A 43 -9.42 -13.12 12.83
C VAL A 43 -8.98 -12.40 11.55
N GLY A 44 -9.55 -12.79 10.40
CA GLY A 44 -9.26 -12.14 9.13
C GLY A 44 -9.68 -10.67 9.10
N HIS A 45 -10.86 -10.34 9.66
CA HIS A 45 -11.32 -8.96 9.76
C HIS A 45 -10.44 -8.10 10.68
N TYR A 46 -9.92 -8.67 11.77
CA TYR A 46 -8.94 -8.01 12.62
C TYR A 46 -7.66 -7.64 11.85
N PHE A 47 -7.06 -8.60 11.12
CA PHE A 47 -5.85 -8.33 10.32
C PHE A 47 -6.11 -7.36 9.16
N LEU A 48 -7.32 -7.39 8.60
CA LEU A 48 -7.75 -6.43 7.58
C LEU A 48 -7.81 -5.01 8.15
N ALA A 49 -8.43 -4.82 9.31
CA ALA A 49 -8.48 -3.53 10.00
C ALA A 49 -7.09 -3.05 10.44
N PHE A 50 -6.25 -3.94 10.97
CA PHE A 50 -4.86 -3.65 11.33
C PHE A 50 -4.06 -3.19 10.10
N THR A 51 -4.19 -3.91 8.98
CA THR A 51 -3.57 -3.49 7.71
C THR A 51 -4.10 -2.11 7.31
N GLY A 52 -5.40 -1.89 7.43
CA GLY A 52 -6.04 -0.60 7.15
C GLY A 52 -5.46 0.56 7.95
N SER A 53 -5.23 0.40 9.25
CA SER A 53 -4.64 1.45 10.10
C SER A 53 -3.19 1.76 9.71
N VAL A 54 -2.40 0.74 9.38
CA VAL A 54 -1.03 0.89 8.87
C VAL A 54 -1.02 1.63 7.52
N LEU A 55 -1.95 1.30 6.61
CA LEU A 55 -2.07 1.97 5.32
C LEU A 55 -2.46 3.45 5.46
N VAL A 56 -3.37 3.79 6.39
CA VAL A 56 -3.72 5.19 6.67
C VAL A 56 -2.49 5.95 7.18
N ALA A 57 -1.77 5.39 8.16
CA ALA A 57 -0.56 6.02 8.71
C ALA A 57 0.52 6.23 7.64
N TRP A 58 0.76 5.21 6.80
CA TRP A 58 1.70 5.30 5.69
C TRP A 58 1.24 6.29 4.61
N GLY A 59 -0.04 6.30 4.27
CA GLY A 59 -0.57 7.27 3.32
C GLY A 59 -0.46 8.72 3.79
N LEU A 60 -0.65 8.97 5.08
CA LEU A 60 -0.42 10.27 5.70
C LEU A 60 1.05 10.69 5.63
N SER A 61 2.00 9.77 5.90
CA SER A 61 3.43 10.06 5.80
C SER A 61 3.85 10.41 4.37
N LEU A 62 3.31 9.70 3.37
CA LEU A 62 3.50 10.04 1.95
C LEU A 62 2.88 11.38 1.59
N ARG A 63 1.73 11.74 2.16
CA ARG A 63 1.11 13.05 1.93
C ARG A 63 1.94 14.19 2.51
N LEU A 64 2.60 13.98 3.65
CA LEU A 64 3.57 14.94 4.20
C LEU A 64 4.81 15.04 3.31
N ALA A 65 5.38 13.90 2.89
CA ALA A 65 6.50 13.85 1.96
C ALA A 65 6.20 14.52 0.62
N SER A 66 4.94 14.50 0.15
CA SER A 66 4.55 15.19 -1.10
C SER A 66 4.77 16.71 -1.06
N ARG A 67 4.85 17.29 0.15
CA ARG A 67 4.98 18.74 0.36
C ARG A 67 6.38 19.15 0.83
N ASN A 68 7.16 18.23 1.40
CA ASN A 68 8.48 18.49 1.98
C ASN A 68 9.56 17.60 1.32
N SER A 69 10.53 18.23 0.64
CA SER A 69 11.61 17.55 -0.09
C SER A 69 12.58 16.80 0.80
N GLU A 70 12.82 17.27 2.01
CA GLU A 70 13.73 16.63 2.97
C GLU A 70 13.12 15.32 3.49
N LEU A 71 11.85 15.36 3.90
CA LEU A 71 11.10 14.17 4.29
C LEU A 71 10.95 13.19 3.12
N ALA A 72 10.72 13.71 1.91
CA ALA A 72 10.65 12.91 0.69
C ALA A 72 11.95 12.14 0.44
N TYR A 73 13.11 12.77 0.63
CA TYR A 73 14.41 12.14 0.49
C TYR A 73 14.63 11.04 1.54
N LEU A 74 14.28 11.31 2.79
CA LEU A 74 14.44 10.39 3.91
C LEU A 74 13.55 9.15 3.75
N LEU A 75 12.30 9.34 3.33
CA LEU A 75 11.31 8.27 3.24
C LEU A 75 11.37 7.49 1.93
N ALA A 76 12.02 8.00 0.89
CA ALA A 76 12.07 7.34 -0.43
C ALA A 76 12.56 5.87 -0.38
N PRO A 77 13.66 5.53 0.30
CA PRO A 77 14.12 4.14 0.36
C PRO A 77 13.14 3.22 1.09
N ALA A 78 12.59 3.69 2.22
CA ALA A 78 11.60 2.92 2.99
C ALA A 78 10.33 2.66 2.17
N ASN A 79 9.85 3.66 1.43
CA ASN A 79 8.71 3.52 0.55
C ASN A 79 8.99 2.53 -0.60
N ALA A 80 10.14 2.66 -1.26
CA ALA A 80 10.51 1.76 -2.35
C ALA A 80 10.62 0.31 -1.86
N ILE A 81 11.27 0.07 -0.72
CA ILE A 81 11.40 -1.25 -0.11
C ILE A 81 10.03 -1.80 0.30
N GLY A 82 9.19 -0.99 0.95
CA GLY A 82 7.84 -1.41 1.33
C GLY A 82 7.00 -1.85 0.12
N MET A 83 7.06 -1.09 -0.97
CA MET A 83 6.39 -1.43 -2.24
C MET A 83 7.01 -2.70 -2.87
N ALA A 84 8.33 -2.87 -2.82
CA ALA A 84 9.01 -4.06 -3.33
C ALA A 84 8.63 -5.31 -2.53
N LEU A 85 8.55 -5.22 -1.21
CA LEU A 85 8.08 -6.32 -0.35
C LEU A 85 6.62 -6.66 -0.64
N MET A 86 5.77 -5.64 -0.84
CA MET A 86 4.38 -5.84 -1.25
C MET A 86 4.24 -6.57 -2.58
N ALA A 87 5.11 -6.27 -3.55
CA ALA A 87 5.16 -6.97 -4.82
C ALA A 87 5.68 -8.40 -4.67
N PHE A 88 6.76 -8.56 -3.91
CA PHE A 88 7.43 -9.85 -3.71
C PHE A 88 6.51 -10.90 -3.11
N TYR A 89 5.85 -10.60 -1.99
CA TYR A 89 5.01 -11.61 -1.34
C TYR A 89 3.83 -12.03 -2.24
N ARG A 90 3.29 -11.10 -3.03
CA ARG A 90 2.21 -11.40 -3.98
C ARG A 90 2.67 -12.30 -5.10
N SER A 91 3.86 -12.05 -5.64
CA SER A 91 4.49 -12.96 -6.61
C SER A 91 4.68 -14.35 -6.02
N VAL A 92 5.13 -14.46 -4.76
CA VAL A 92 5.25 -15.76 -4.08
C VAL A 92 3.89 -16.45 -3.98
N ILE A 93 2.83 -15.74 -3.56
CA ILE A 93 1.47 -16.32 -3.46
C ILE A 93 0.98 -16.81 -4.82
N VAL A 94 1.11 -15.99 -5.87
CA VAL A 94 0.70 -16.36 -7.24
C VAL A 94 1.43 -17.61 -7.69
N LEU A 95 2.73 -17.74 -7.43
CA LEU A 95 3.52 -18.86 -7.94
C LEU A 95 3.28 -20.15 -7.13
N SER A 96 3.13 -20.02 -5.81
CA SER A 96 3.11 -21.15 -4.88
C SER A 96 1.74 -21.74 -4.57
N SER A 97 0.66 -20.95 -4.63
CA SER A 97 -0.66 -21.40 -4.21
C SER A 97 -1.62 -21.55 -5.41
N ALA A 98 -1.84 -22.80 -5.82
CA ALA A 98 -2.85 -23.12 -6.84
C ALA A 98 -4.27 -22.77 -6.36
N ASP A 99 -4.57 -22.97 -5.08
CA ASP A 99 -5.88 -22.69 -4.49
C ASP A 99 -6.19 -21.19 -4.48
N VAL A 100 -5.21 -20.35 -4.13
CA VAL A 100 -5.37 -18.89 -4.17
C VAL A 100 -5.54 -18.41 -5.62
N ARG A 101 -4.81 -18.98 -6.58
CA ARG A 101 -5.04 -18.67 -8.01
C ARG A 101 -6.43 -19.10 -8.48
N ALA A 102 -6.94 -20.23 -8.02
CA ALA A 102 -8.29 -20.69 -8.36
C ALA A 102 -9.38 -19.77 -7.79
N TRP A 103 -9.15 -19.18 -6.61
CA TRP A 103 -10.13 -18.32 -5.94
C TRP A 103 -10.09 -16.85 -6.39
N ILE A 104 -8.90 -16.27 -6.53
CA ILE A 104 -8.70 -14.82 -6.81
C ILE A 104 -8.19 -14.55 -8.23
N GLY A 105 -7.96 -15.61 -9.02
CA GLY A 105 -7.43 -15.51 -10.38
C GLY A 105 -6.04 -14.87 -10.42
N PHE A 106 -5.86 -13.96 -11.38
CA PHE A 106 -4.61 -13.23 -11.61
C PHE A 106 -4.56 -11.86 -10.92
N ILE A 107 -5.52 -11.54 -10.04
CA ILE A 107 -5.53 -10.26 -9.31
C ILE A 107 -4.20 -10.03 -8.57
N PRO A 108 -3.66 -10.99 -7.81
CA PRO A 108 -2.41 -10.74 -7.07
C PRO A 108 -1.20 -10.54 -8.02
N MET A 109 -1.26 -11.03 -9.26
CA MET A 109 -0.24 -10.75 -10.28
C MET A 109 -0.30 -9.30 -10.75
N GLY A 110 -1.51 -8.78 -11.00
CA GLY A 110 -1.71 -7.37 -11.33
C GLY A 110 -1.25 -6.44 -10.20
N GLU A 111 -1.57 -6.80 -8.95
CA GLU A 111 -1.09 -6.08 -7.78
C GLU A 111 0.44 -6.13 -7.65
N ALA A 112 1.06 -7.30 -7.89
CA ALA A 112 2.52 -7.43 -7.87
C ALA A 112 3.20 -6.51 -8.89
N LEU A 113 2.65 -6.43 -10.11
CA LEU A 113 3.15 -5.52 -11.14
C LEU A 113 2.97 -4.04 -10.74
N LEU A 114 1.80 -3.69 -10.18
CA LEU A 114 1.53 -2.33 -9.70
C LEU A 114 2.53 -1.92 -8.61
N PHE A 115 2.68 -2.72 -7.56
CA PHE A 115 3.58 -2.42 -6.45
C PHE A 115 5.05 -2.47 -6.88
N GLY A 116 5.42 -3.38 -7.78
CA GLY A 116 6.77 -3.44 -8.36
C GLY A 116 7.09 -2.19 -9.17
N GLY A 117 6.16 -1.74 -10.01
CA GLY A 117 6.29 -0.49 -10.76
C GLY A 117 6.40 0.73 -9.84
N LEU A 118 5.61 0.79 -8.77
CA LEU A 118 5.71 1.84 -7.76
C LEU A 118 7.06 1.80 -7.03
N ALA A 119 7.57 0.62 -6.67
CA ALA A 119 8.86 0.48 -6.02
C ALA A 119 9.99 1.08 -6.88
N ILE A 120 9.99 0.74 -8.16
CA ILE A 120 10.93 1.30 -9.15
C ILE A 120 10.76 2.82 -9.26
N ALA A 121 9.52 3.31 -9.34
CA ALA A 121 9.24 4.74 -9.43
C ALA A 121 9.70 5.52 -8.18
N PHE A 122 9.52 4.97 -6.98
CA PHE A 122 10.01 5.57 -5.74
C PHE A 122 11.54 5.54 -5.64
N TRP A 123 12.17 4.46 -6.11
CA TRP A 123 13.62 4.32 -6.09
C TRP A 123 14.31 5.29 -7.05
N TRP A 124 13.91 5.30 -8.32
CA TRP A 124 14.51 6.17 -9.34
C TRP A 124 14.04 7.62 -9.26
N GLY A 125 12.81 7.86 -8.81
CA GLY A 125 12.27 9.21 -8.64
C GLY A 125 12.79 9.94 -7.40
N ARG A 126 13.62 9.29 -6.56
CA ARG A 126 14.10 9.83 -5.28
C ARG A 126 14.70 11.24 -5.46
N PRO A 127 14.26 12.25 -4.69
CA PRO A 127 14.85 13.58 -4.76
C PRO A 127 16.31 13.54 -4.31
N LYS A 128 17.15 14.42 -4.87
CA LYS A 128 18.55 14.53 -4.45
C LYS A 128 18.63 15.22 -3.08
N PRO A 129 19.67 14.93 -2.27
CA PRO A 129 19.90 15.68 -1.03
C PRO A 129 20.04 17.17 -1.38
N LEU A 130 19.43 18.02 -0.56
CA LEU A 130 19.62 19.47 -0.67
C LEU A 130 21.11 19.73 -0.39
N GLN A 131 21.82 20.30 -1.36
CA GLN A 131 23.16 20.81 -1.12
C GLN A 131 23.01 22.02 -0.21
N VAL A 132 23.45 21.86 1.05
CA VAL A 132 23.65 22.96 2.00
C VAL A 132 24.95 23.65 1.66
#